data_AF-A0AAX0RQQ0-F1
#
_entry.id   AF-A0AAX0RQQ0-F1
#
_cell.length_a   1.000
_cell.length_b   1.000
_cell.length_c   1.000
_cell.angle_alpha   90.00
_cell.angle_beta   90.00
_cell.angle_gamma   90.00
#
_symmetry.space_group_name_H-M   'P 1'
#
loop_
_entity.id
_entity.type
_entity.pdbx_description
1 polymer ?
#
loop_
_entity_poly.entity_id
_entity_poly.type
_entity_poly.pdbx_seq_one_letter_code
_entity_poly.pdbx_strand_id
1 'polypeptide(L)' 'MLILCSPHNPVGRVWTREELTRLGEICLKNNILIVSDEIHFDLVYNE' A
#
# COMPACT_ATOMS: atom_id res chain seq x y z
N MET A 1 6.58 12.54 2.52
CA MET A 1 5.36 11.83 2.95
C MET A 1 4.79 11.09 1.75
N LEU A 2 4.32 9.87 1.94
CA LEU A 2 3.67 9.03 0.94
C LEU A 2 2.30 8.61 1.48
N ILE A 3 1.26 8.68 0.64
CA ILE A 3 -0.07 8.13 0.93
C ILE A 3 -0.20 6.83 0.14
N LEU A 4 -0.39 5.73 0.85
CA LEU A 4 -0.56 4.39 0.27
C LEU A 4 -2.00 3.97 0.47
N CYS A 5 -2.76 3.81 -0.62
CA CYS A 5 -4.13 3.28 -0.59
C CYS A 5 -4.12 1.80 -0.99
N SER A 6 -4.64 0.93 -0.13
CA SER A 6 -4.65 -0.52 -0.32
C SER A 6 -5.88 -1.17 0.32
N PRO A 7 -6.79 -1.81 -0.46
CA PRO A 7 -6.89 -1.81 -1.92
C PRO A 7 -7.02 -0.42 -2.55
N HIS A 8 -6.33 -0.19 -3.67
CA HIS A 8 -6.20 1.12 -4.29
C HIS A 8 -7.49 1.60 -4.96
N ASN A 9 -8.13 2.65 -4.45
CA ASN A 9 -9.22 3.34 -5.13
C ASN A 9 -8.67 4.22 -6.28
N PRO A 10 -9.20 4.17 -7.52
CA PRO A 10 -10.43 3.49 -7.97
C PRO A 10 -10.25 2.12 -8.63
N VAL A 11 -9.03 1.58 -8.63
CA VAL A 11 -8.64 0.43 -9.46
C VAL A 11 -8.89 -0.92 -8.75
N GLY A 12 -9.07 -0.93 -7.42
CA GLY A 12 -9.24 -2.14 -6.62
C GLY A 12 -7.95 -2.95 -6.46
N ARG A 13 -6.78 -2.38 -6.77
CA ARG A 13 -5.51 -3.11 -6.74
C ARG A 13 -5.08 -3.44 -5.31
N VAL A 14 -4.76 -4.71 -5.05
CA VAL A 14 -4.07 -5.17 -3.84
C VAL A 14 -2.56 -5.25 -4.14
N TRP A 15 -1.73 -4.68 -3.26
CA TRP A 15 -0.28 -4.70 -3.41
C TRP A 15 0.31 -6.02 -2.90
N THR A 16 1.29 -6.57 -3.62
CA THR A 16 1.95 -7.79 -3.14
C THR A 16 2.89 -7.49 -1.97
N ARG A 17 3.24 -8.53 -1.20
CA ARG A 17 4.20 -8.41 -0.11
C ARG A 17 5.54 -7.86 -0.59
N GLU A 18 6.02 -8.31 -1.75
CA GLU A 18 7.29 -7.92 -2.34
C GLU A 18 7.30 -6.43 -2.70
N GLU A 19 6.19 -5.93 -3.27
CA GLU A 19 6.01 -4.52 -3.62
C GLU A 19 6.01 -3.63 -2.37
N LEU A 20 5.24 -4.02 -1.35
CA LEU A 20 5.17 -3.30 -0.08
C LEU A 20 6.51 -3.30 0.66
N THR A 21 7.23 -4.42 0.63
CA THR A 21 8.57 -4.53 1.23
C THR A 21 9.53 -3.56 0.54
N ARG A 22 9.54 -3.55 -0.79
CA ARG A 22 10.41 -2.65 -1.56
C ARG A 22 10.07 -1.17 -1.32
N LEU A 23 8.79 -0.84 -1.28
CA LEU A 23 8.30 0.51 -0.99
C LEU A 23 8.69 0.95 0.43
N GLY A 24 8.56 0.06 1.41
CA GLY A 24 8.97 0.28 2.79
C GLY A 24 10.47 0.56 2.93
N GLU A 25 11.32 -0.23 2.27
CA GLU A 25 12.78 -0.01 2.24
C GLU A 25 13.14 1.39 1.71
N ILE A 26 12.50 1.82 0.62
CA ILE A 26 12.72 3.14 0.02
C ILE A 26 12.29 4.24 0.99
N CYS A 27 11.11 4.11 1.59
CA CYS A 27 10.59 5.12 2.50
C CYS A 27 11.47 5.24 3.76
N LEU A 28 11.90 4.11 4.32
CA LEU A 28 12.78 4.06 5.48
C LEU A 28 14.13 4.74 5.19
N LYS A 29 14.76 4.41 4.05
CA LYS A 29 16.05 5.00 3.64
C LYS A 29 15.98 6.53 3.49
N ASN A 30 14.83 7.07 3.10
CA ASN A 30 14.65 8.48 2.80
C ASN A 30 13.87 9.25 3.90
N ASN A 31 13.65 8.63 5.07
CA ASN A 31 12.88 9.21 6.17
C ASN A 31 11.49 9.73 5.72
N ILE A 32 10.80 8.97 4.87
CA ILE A 32 9.48 9.29 4.35
C ILE A 32 8.43 8.67 5.27
N LEU A 33 7.59 9.53 5.88
CA LEU A 33 6.36 9.09 6.55
C LEU A 33 5.40 8.44 5.55
N ILE A 34 4.93 7.23 5.86
CA ILE A 34 3.85 6.54 5.14
C ILE A 34 2.54 6.76 5.91
N VAL A 35 1.50 7.17 5.19
CA VAL A 35 0.11 7.14 5.66
C VAL A 35 -0.59 6.03 4.89
N SER A 36 -0.95 4.96 5.59
CA SER A 36 -1.68 3.82 5.01
C SER A 36 -3.18 4.08 5.09
N ASP A 37 -3.85 4.10 3.94
CA ASP A 37 -5.30 4.12 3.80
C ASP A 37 -5.78 2.71 3.45
N GLU A 38 -6.43 2.07 4.43
CA GLU A 38 -6.88 0.67 4.38
C GLU A 38 -8.40 0.55 4.51
N ILE A 39 -9.16 1.60 4.16
CA ILE A 39 -10.63 1.61 4.31
C ILE A 39 -11.33 0.46 3.57
N HIS A 40 -10.72 -0.07 2.52
CA HIS A 40 -11.25 -1.17 1.70
C HIS A 40 -10.60 -2.54 2.01
N PHE A 41 -9.89 -2.70 3.13
CA PHE A 41 -9.11 -3.94 3.39
C PHE A 41 -9.95 -5.22 3.41
N ASP A 42 -11.24 -5.10 3.67
CA ASP A 42 -12.24 -6.16 3.68
C ASP A 42 -12.78 -6.50 2.27
N LEU A 43 -12.54 -5.65 1.27
CA LEU A 43 -12.97 -5.82 -0.12
C LEU A 43 -11.87 -6.48 -0.98
N VAL A 44 -11.33 -7.60 -0.50
CA VAL A 44 -10.35 -8.42 -1.22
C VAL A 44 -11.02 -9.70 -1.72
N TYR A 45 -11.03 -9.90 -3.04
CA TYR A 45 -11.64 -11.05 -3.69
C TYR A 45 -10.56 -12.01 -4.18
N ASN A 46 -10.74 -13.30 -3.95
CA ASN A 46 -9.95 -14.36 -4.58
C ASN A 46 -10.61 -14.71 -5.92
N GLU A 47 -9.82 -14.94 -6.97
CA GLU A 47 -10.31 -15.63 -8.18
C GLU A 47 -10.58 -17.12 -7.90
#